data_AF-A0A7J5Y3J8-F1
#
_entry.id   AF-A0A7J5Y3J8-F1
#
_cell.length_a   1.000
_cell.length_b   1.000
_cell.length_c   1.000
_cell.angle_alpha   90.00
_cell.angle_beta   90.00
_cell.angle_gamma   90.00
#
_symmetry.space_group_name_H-M   'P 1'
#
loop_
_entity.id
_entity.type
_entity.pdbx_description
1 polymer ?
#
loop_
_entity_poly.entity_id
_entity_poly.type
_entity_poly.pdbx_seq_one_letter_code
_entity_poly.pdbx_strand_id
1 'polypeptide(L)'
;MKHGSEDQGRLRGGDAGRRDDSNDRITVEAAEAVQRYSVGIKCATITPDENRVEEFKLKQMWRSPNGTIRNILGGTVFREPILCKNIPRLVPGWTKPIVIGRHAHGDQYKATDFVVPGPGKVEMTYPQRWRASTGGVAMGMYNTDKSIRDFAHSSFQMALLKGWAHQNTILKKYDGRFKDIFQEIYEKEYHAQFVEKGIWYEHRLIDDMVAQAMKSDGGFIWACKNYDGDVQSDSVAQELKYFSKALESVCVETIEAGVTRADYLNTFEFLDKLAENLKIKLANPPNCDLPTHPPPPTHAHIQTQELTLKTKEFALRDLQT
;
A
#
# COMPACT_ATOMS: atom_id res chain seq x y z
N MET A 1 11.64 40.77 13.83
CA MET A 1 11.71 40.41 12.39
C MET A 1 12.53 39.13 12.23
N LYS A 2 11.85 37.98 12.15
CA LYS A 2 12.26 36.73 11.50
C LYS A 2 11.03 35.79 11.52
N HIS A 3 9.99 36.20 10.79
CA HIS A 3 8.82 35.38 10.44
C HIS A 3 8.84 35.27 8.92
N GLY A 4 9.65 34.38 8.36
CA GLY A 4 9.91 34.41 6.91
C GLY A 4 10.26 33.10 6.21
N SER A 5 10.39 31.97 6.91
CA SER A 5 10.76 30.70 6.25
C SER A 5 9.76 29.57 6.43
N GLU A 6 8.95 29.55 7.49
CA GLU A 6 8.01 28.44 7.73
C GLU A 6 6.73 28.53 6.87
N ASP A 7 6.35 29.73 6.45
CA ASP A 7 5.07 29.95 5.76
C ASP A 7 5.13 29.63 4.26
N GLN A 8 6.32 29.65 3.63
CA GLN A 8 6.44 29.37 2.19
C GLN A 8 6.17 27.90 1.83
N GLY A 9 6.53 26.95 2.70
CA GLY A 9 6.26 25.53 2.48
C GLY A 9 4.78 25.16 2.64
N ARG A 10 4.04 25.93 3.46
CA ARG A 10 2.59 25.75 3.64
C ARG A 10 1.80 26.27 2.44
N LEU A 11 2.30 27.31 1.78
CA LEU A 11 1.71 27.92 0.59
C LEU A 11 2.02 27.19 -0.73
N ARG A 12 3.05 26.31 -0.78
CA ARG A 12 3.43 25.47 -1.93
C ARG A 12 2.97 24.00 -1.82
N GLY A 13 1.77 23.74 -1.31
CA GLY A 13 1.18 22.39 -1.35
C GLY A 13 1.73 21.38 -0.32
N GLY A 14 2.27 21.85 0.82
CA GLY A 14 2.65 20.99 1.95
C GLY A 14 3.77 20.00 1.62
N ASP A 15 3.45 18.69 1.61
CA ASP A 15 4.42 17.62 1.28
C ASP A 15 5.04 17.81 -0.12
N ALA A 16 4.25 18.23 -1.11
CA ALA A 16 4.77 18.46 -2.47
C ALA A 16 5.87 19.55 -2.48
N GLY A 17 5.67 20.64 -1.74
CA GLY A 17 6.66 21.70 -1.59
C GLY A 17 7.93 21.23 -0.87
N ARG A 18 7.80 20.49 0.24
CA ARG A 18 8.97 19.97 0.99
C ARG A 18 9.80 18.96 0.17
N ARG A 19 9.14 18.13 -0.63
CA ARG A 19 9.83 17.27 -1.60
C ARG A 19 10.54 18.10 -2.66
N ASP A 20 9.90 19.11 -3.21
CA ASP A 20 10.51 19.99 -4.21
C ASP A 20 11.74 20.75 -3.67
N ASP A 21 11.65 21.32 -2.46
CA ASP A 21 12.73 22.05 -1.80
C ASP A 21 13.99 21.18 -1.61
N SER A 22 13.79 19.92 -1.21
CA SER A 22 14.86 18.94 -0.97
C SER A 22 15.29 18.15 -2.21
N ASN A 23 14.77 18.48 -3.40
CA ASN A 23 14.96 17.69 -4.62
C ASN A 23 14.61 16.19 -4.43
N ASP A 24 13.52 15.94 -3.71
CA ASP A 24 12.96 14.65 -3.28
C ASP A 24 13.88 13.83 -2.35
N ARG A 25 14.98 14.42 -1.83
CA ARG A 25 15.87 13.76 -0.88
C ARG A 25 15.15 13.36 0.41
N ILE A 26 14.19 14.17 0.89
CA ILE A 26 13.39 13.88 2.08
C ILE A 26 12.64 12.54 1.99
N THR A 27 12.20 12.15 0.79
CA THR A 27 11.52 10.87 0.53
C THR A 27 12.47 9.69 0.71
N VAL A 28 13.71 9.82 0.25
CA VAL A 28 14.75 8.79 0.39
C VAL A 28 15.18 8.69 1.85
N GLU A 29 15.39 9.82 2.53
CA GLU A 29 15.76 9.85 3.95
C GLU A 29 14.68 9.26 4.85
N ALA A 30 13.40 9.46 4.53
CA ALA A 30 12.31 8.80 5.22
C ALA A 30 12.37 7.27 5.06
N ALA A 31 12.68 6.76 3.86
CA ALA A 31 12.84 5.32 3.64
C ALA A 31 14.07 4.76 4.38
N GLU A 32 15.21 5.44 4.34
CA GLU A 32 16.41 5.08 5.11
C GLU A 32 16.14 5.09 6.62
N ALA A 33 15.35 6.05 7.12
CA ALA A 33 14.92 6.08 8.51
C ALA A 33 14.06 4.88 8.88
N VAL A 34 13.13 4.46 8.01
CA VAL A 34 12.35 3.23 8.24
C VAL A 34 13.25 1.99 8.25
N GLN A 35 14.29 1.91 7.42
CA GLN A 35 15.27 0.81 7.52
C GLN A 35 15.99 0.80 8.87
N ARG A 36 16.34 1.96 9.42
CA ARG A 36 17.00 2.07 10.73
C ARG A 36 16.07 1.76 11.90
N TYR A 37 14.83 2.23 11.84
CA TYR A 37 13.88 2.19 12.96
C TYR A 37 12.77 1.14 12.81
N SER A 38 12.79 0.38 11.73
CA SER A 38 11.87 -0.74 11.39
C SER A 38 10.40 -0.38 11.16
N VAL A 39 9.90 0.75 11.66
CA VAL A 39 8.49 1.15 11.56
C VAL A 39 8.37 2.55 10.96
N GLY A 40 7.45 2.71 10.02
CA GLY A 40 7.08 3.99 9.43
C GLY A 40 5.57 4.14 9.28
N ILE A 41 5.05 5.32 9.61
CA ILE A 41 3.65 5.70 9.38
C ILE A 41 3.67 6.84 8.37
N LYS A 42 2.93 6.68 7.27
CA LYS A 42 2.97 7.63 6.16
C LYS A 42 1.56 8.14 5.83
N CYS A 43 1.42 9.46 5.75
CA CYS A 43 0.22 10.11 5.24
C CYS A 43 0.09 9.96 3.71
N ALA A 44 -1.11 10.19 3.18
CA ALA A 44 -1.32 10.32 1.75
C ALA A 44 -0.52 11.52 1.19
N THR A 45 -0.01 11.37 -0.03
CA THR A 45 0.92 12.32 -0.66
C THR A 45 0.58 12.49 -2.13
N ILE A 46 0.78 13.69 -2.67
CA ILE A 46 0.55 14.00 -4.08
C ILE A 46 1.69 13.42 -4.93
N THR A 47 1.35 12.64 -5.96
CA THR A 47 2.26 12.35 -7.08
C THR A 47 1.90 13.33 -8.18
N PRO A 48 2.77 14.30 -8.52
CA PRO A 48 2.40 15.39 -9.41
C PRO A 48 2.25 14.92 -10.86
N ASP A 49 1.20 15.41 -11.52
CA ASP A 49 1.03 15.44 -12.97
C ASP A 49 1.39 16.84 -13.51
N GLU A 50 1.19 17.08 -14.81
CA GLU A 50 1.46 18.39 -15.44
C GLU A 50 0.73 19.54 -14.72
N ASN A 51 -0.54 19.31 -14.34
CA ASN A 51 -1.36 20.30 -13.67
C ASN A 51 -0.80 20.63 -12.28
N ARG A 52 -0.39 19.62 -11.50
CA ARG A 52 0.20 19.81 -10.17
C ARG A 52 1.58 20.47 -10.22
N VAL A 53 2.35 20.23 -11.29
CA VAL A 53 3.63 20.93 -11.52
C VAL A 53 3.38 22.43 -11.69
N GLU A 54 2.38 22.80 -12.49
CA GLU A 54 2.00 24.20 -12.70
C GLU A 54 1.41 24.83 -11.43
N GLU A 55 0.44 24.16 -10.79
CA GLU A 55 -0.25 24.62 -9.60
C GLU A 55 0.71 24.93 -8.44
N PHE A 56 1.67 24.04 -8.17
CA PHE A 56 2.61 24.19 -7.06
C PHE A 56 3.96 24.79 -7.47
N LYS A 57 4.15 25.13 -8.75
CA LYS A 57 5.40 25.66 -9.32
C LYS A 57 6.60 24.77 -8.98
N LEU A 58 6.44 23.47 -9.21
CA LEU A 58 7.47 22.46 -8.92
C LEU A 58 8.62 22.56 -9.93
N LYS A 59 9.84 22.27 -9.48
CA LYS A 59 11.04 22.23 -10.34
C LYS A 59 10.91 21.18 -11.46
N GLN A 60 10.26 20.06 -11.15
CA GLN A 60 9.99 18.99 -12.10
C GLN A 60 8.81 18.11 -11.64
N MET A 61 8.36 17.24 -12.53
CA MET A 61 7.38 16.20 -12.23
C MET A 61 8.05 15.09 -11.40
N TRP A 62 8.09 15.28 -10.07
CA TRP A 62 8.70 14.32 -9.15
C TRP A 62 8.01 12.95 -9.20
N ARG A 63 8.79 11.89 -9.07
CA ARG A 63 8.28 10.52 -8.97
C ARG A 63 7.38 10.33 -7.75
N SER A 64 6.58 9.27 -7.78
CA SER A 64 5.71 8.92 -6.66
C SER A 64 6.55 8.58 -5.41
N PRO A 65 6.33 9.26 -4.27
CA PRO A 65 7.08 8.96 -3.05
C PRO A 65 6.74 7.56 -2.51
N ASN A 66 5.53 7.05 -2.77
CA ASN A 66 5.17 5.67 -2.46
C ASN A 66 6.05 4.68 -3.25
N GLY A 67 6.28 4.95 -4.54
CA GLY A 67 7.14 4.14 -5.39
C GLY A 67 8.59 4.17 -4.92
N THR A 68 9.12 5.36 -4.60
CA THR A 68 10.48 5.54 -4.06
C THR A 68 10.68 4.73 -2.77
N ILE A 69 9.81 4.92 -1.77
CA ILE A 69 9.92 4.22 -0.48
C ILE A 69 9.83 2.70 -0.67
N ARG A 70 8.84 2.21 -1.44
CA ARG A 70 8.66 0.77 -1.69
C ARG A 70 9.85 0.15 -2.42
N ASN A 71 10.46 0.88 -3.34
CA ASN A 71 11.63 0.39 -4.07
C ASN A 71 12.90 0.33 -3.22
N ILE A 72 13.01 1.17 -2.18
CA ILE A 72 14.12 1.15 -1.21
C ILE A 72 13.90 0.04 -0.17
N LEU A 73 12.69 -0.11 0.34
CA LEU A 73 12.36 -1.09 1.39
C LEU A 73 12.14 -2.50 0.84
N GLY A 74 11.56 -2.63 -0.35
CA GLY A 74 11.08 -3.89 -0.90
C GLY A 74 9.84 -4.44 -0.19
N GLY A 75 9.57 -5.73 -0.39
CA GLY A 75 8.53 -6.47 0.33
C GLY A 75 7.16 -6.52 -0.35
N THR A 76 6.14 -6.72 0.48
CA THR A 76 4.75 -6.96 0.07
C THR A 76 3.82 -6.00 0.81
N VAL A 77 3.00 -5.26 0.07
CA VAL A 77 1.98 -4.38 0.65
C VAL A 77 0.68 -5.17 0.79
N PHE A 78 0.32 -5.53 2.01
CA PHE A 78 -0.98 -6.15 2.29
C PHE A 78 -2.06 -5.07 2.42
N ARG A 79 -3.14 -5.22 1.66
CA ARG A 79 -4.34 -4.36 1.72
C ARG A 79 -5.54 -5.20 2.10
N GLU A 80 -6.21 -4.82 3.18
CA GLU A 80 -7.40 -5.48 3.70
C GLU A 80 -8.50 -4.44 3.89
N PRO A 81 -9.76 -4.70 3.49
CA PRO A 81 -10.84 -3.76 3.71
C PRO A 81 -11.18 -3.64 5.21
N ILE A 82 -11.46 -2.41 5.65
CA ILE A 82 -12.06 -2.17 6.98
C ILE A 82 -13.56 -2.41 6.84
N LEU A 83 -14.04 -3.52 7.41
CA LEU A 83 -15.44 -3.92 7.29
C LEU A 83 -16.30 -3.28 8.39
N CYS A 84 -17.33 -2.55 7.98
CA CYS A 84 -18.34 -1.97 8.86
C CYS A 84 -19.67 -2.67 8.64
N LYS A 85 -20.29 -3.22 9.68
CA LYS A 85 -21.53 -4.02 9.59
C LYS A 85 -22.70 -3.28 8.95
N ASN A 86 -22.73 -1.96 9.06
CA ASN A 86 -23.77 -1.07 8.58
C ASN A 86 -23.47 -0.42 7.22
N ILE A 87 -22.32 -0.73 6.60
CA ILE A 87 -22.02 -0.27 5.24
C ILE A 87 -22.45 -1.37 4.27
N PRO A 88 -23.40 -1.09 3.35
CA PRO A 88 -23.81 -2.06 2.36
C PRO A 88 -22.65 -2.39 1.40
N ARG A 89 -22.55 -3.66 1.06
CA ARG A 89 -21.52 -4.18 0.15
C ARG A 89 -21.97 -4.02 -1.31
N LEU A 90 -21.05 -3.65 -2.19
CA LEU A 90 -21.31 -3.55 -3.63
C LEU A 90 -21.34 -4.93 -4.28
N VAL A 91 -20.57 -5.87 -3.74
CA VAL A 91 -20.63 -7.29 -4.12
C VAL A 91 -21.25 -8.06 -2.95
N PRO A 92 -22.57 -8.35 -2.98
CA PRO A 92 -23.27 -8.92 -1.83
C PRO A 92 -22.72 -10.26 -1.35
N GLY A 93 -22.12 -11.04 -2.27
CA GLY A 93 -21.55 -12.35 -1.97
C GLY A 93 -20.29 -12.29 -1.10
N TRP A 94 -19.54 -11.19 -1.13
CA TRP A 94 -18.34 -11.03 -0.31
C TRP A 94 -18.75 -10.90 1.14
N THR A 95 -18.75 -12.00 1.89
CA THR A 95 -19.10 -12.02 3.32
C THR A 95 -17.85 -11.99 4.19
N LYS A 96 -16.74 -12.54 3.68
CA LYS A 96 -15.40 -12.50 4.25
C LYS A 96 -14.54 -11.44 3.54
N PRO A 97 -13.51 -10.87 4.19
CA PRO A 97 -12.59 -9.94 3.53
C PRO A 97 -11.73 -10.67 2.48
N ILE A 98 -11.30 -9.93 1.46
CA ILE A 98 -10.27 -10.35 0.52
C ILE A 98 -9.02 -9.52 0.83
N VAL A 99 -7.88 -10.18 1.07
CA VAL A 99 -6.61 -9.49 1.32
C VAL A 99 -5.79 -9.50 0.04
N ILE A 100 -5.46 -8.33 -0.48
CA ILE A 100 -4.52 -8.21 -1.59
C ILE A 100 -3.10 -8.16 -1.04
N GLY A 101 -2.27 -9.15 -1.40
CA GLY A 101 -0.82 -9.10 -1.22
C GLY A 101 -0.16 -8.51 -2.45
N ARG A 102 0.09 -7.21 -2.47
CA ARG A 102 0.69 -6.52 -3.62
C ARG A 102 2.22 -6.59 -3.55
N HIS A 103 2.87 -7.15 -4.56
CA HIS A 103 4.32 -7.07 -4.70
C HIS A 103 4.78 -5.60 -4.80
N ALA A 104 5.69 -5.17 -3.93
CA ALA A 104 6.04 -3.75 -3.81
C ALA A 104 7.22 -3.31 -4.69
N HIS A 105 7.73 -4.17 -5.58
CA HIS A 105 8.98 -3.94 -6.30
C HIS A 105 8.85 -4.21 -7.81
N GLY A 106 9.54 -3.38 -8.61
CA GLY A 106 9.76 -3.65 -10.02
C GLY A 106 8.55 -3.36 -10.92
N ASP A 107 8.53 -4.05 -12.06
CA ASP A 107 7.49 -3.97 -13.09
C ASP A 107 7.28 -2.52 -13.58
N GLN A 108 6.04 -2.11 -13.86
CA GLN A 108 5.71 -0.76 -14.36
C GLN A 108 6.24 0.37 -13.45
N TYR A 109 6.38 0.13 -12.14
CA TYR A 109 6.83 1.13 -11.17
C TYR A 109 8.35 1.33 -11.14
N LYS A 110 9.10 0.57 -11.94
CA LYS A 110 10.53 0.75 -12.24
C LYS A 110 10.81 0.67 -13.75
N ALA A 111 9.79 0.89 -14.57
CA ALA A 111 9.97 0.90 -16.00
C ALA A 111 10.82 2.10 -16.45
N THR A 112 11.50 1.93 -17.59
CA THR A 112 12.06 3.02 -18.37
C THR A 112 11.26 3.13 -19.65
N ASP A 113 10.67 4.29 -19.88
CA ASP A 113 9.80 4.59 -21.01
C ASP A 113 10.19 5.91 -21.67
N PHE A 114 9.89 6.03 -22.97
CA PHE A 114 10.11 7.23 -23.75
C PHE A 114 9.23 7.24 -25.01
N VAL A 115 8.92 8.43 -25.50
CA VAL A 115 8.26 8.63 -26.79
C VAL A 115 9.30 8.51 -27.89
N VAL A 116 9.02 7.71 -28.93
CA VAL A 116 9.89 7.57 -30.10
C VAL A 116 9.49 8.67 -31.11
N PRO A 117 10.31 9.73 -31.34
CA PRO A 117 9.87 10.94 -32.05
C PRO A 117 9.78 10.77 -33.58
N GLY A 118 10.24 9.64 -34.12
CA GLY A 118 10.24 9.36 -35.54
C GLY A 118 10.82 7.97 -35.86
N PRO A 119 10.97 7.61 -37.15
CA PRO A 119 11.58 6.35 -37.54
C PRO A 119 12.95 6.15 -36.89
N GLY A 120 13.19 4.99 -36.29
CA GLY A 120 14.39 4.73 -35.53
C GLY A 120 14.45 3.31 -34.98
N LYS A 121 15.49 3.02 -34.20
CA LYS A 121 15.77 1.69 -33.67
C LYS A 121 15.70 1.72 -32.15
N VAL A 122 14.74 0.99 -31.58
CA VAL A 122 14.64 0.72 -30.15
C VAL A 122 15.10 -0.71 -29.89
N GLU A 123 15.96 -0.90 -28.89
CA GLU A 123 16.53 -2.20 -28.56
C GLU A 123 16.48 -2.50 -27.07
N MET A 124 16.15 -3.75 -26.75
CA MET A 124 16.32 -4.37 -25.44
C MET A 124 17.21 -5.59 -25.63
N THR A 125 18.32 -5.71 -24.90
CA THR A 125 19.32 -6.77 -25.16
C THR A 125 19.75 -7.54 -23.92
N TYR A 126 19.45 -8.85 -23.89
CA TYR A 126 20.13 -9.89 -23.08
C TYR A 126 19.65 -11.32 -23.47
N PRO A 127 20.55 -12.31 -23.69
CA PRO A 127 21.30 -12.48 -24.94
C PRO A 127 20.43 -12.56 -26.24
N GLN A 128 19.10 -12.41 -26.14
CA GLN A 128 18.18 -12.28 -27.27
C GLN A 128 17.90 -10.79 -27.61
N ARG A 129 17.64 -10.53 -28.89
CA ARG A 129 17.38 -9.19 -29.44
C ARG A 129 15.94 -9.11 -29.92
N TRP A 130 15.16 -8.19 -29.36
CA TRP A 130 13.83 -7.85 -29.86
C TRP A 130 13.88 -6.53 -30.63
N ARG A 131 13.06 -6.37 -31.68
CA ARG A 131 13.05 -5.19 -32.56
C ARG A 131 11.62 -4.77 -32.93
N ALA A 132 11.37 -3.47 -32.93
CA ALA A 132 10.20 -2.83 -33.56
C ALA A 132 10.62 -2.10 -34.86
N SER A 133 9.70 -1.95 -35.83
CA SER A 133 9.98 -1.45 -37.18
C SER A 133 9.33 -0.11 -37.56
N THR A 134 8.53 0.50 -36.68
CA THR A 134 7.83 1.79 -36.92
C THR A 134 7.77 2.63 -35.64
N GLY A 135 7.28 3.87 -35.71
CA GLY A 135 7.07 4.74 -34.53
C GLY A 135 6.06 4.18 -33.53
N GLY A 136 6.03 4.74 -32.31
CA GLY A 136 5.17 4.30 -31.22
C GLY A 136 5.72 4.66 -29.84
N VAL A 137 5.43 3.81 -28.85
CA VAL A 137 5.97 3.89 -27.50
C VAL A 137 6.76 2.62 -27.18
N ALA A 138 7.82 2.75 -26.40
CA ALA A 138 8.61 1.63 -25.93
C ALA A 138 8.80 1.72 -24.42
N MET A 139 8.77 0.56 -23.76
CA MET A 139 9.11 0.47 -22.34
C MET A 139 9.91 -0.80 -22.06
N GLY A 140 10.89 -0.68 -21.17
CA GLY A 140 11.57 -1.80 -20.55
C GLY A 140 11.23 -1.85 -19.06
N MET A 141 10.85 -3.02 -18.56
CA MET A 141 10.63 -3.26 -17.13
C MET A 141 11.35 -4.52 -16.68
N TYR A 142 11.59 -4.64 -15.37
CA TYR A 142 12.29 -5.78 -14.80
C TYR A 142 11.80 -6.13 -13.40
N ASN A 143 12.09 -7.36 -13.00
CA ASN A 143 12.04 -7.80 -11.63
C ASN A 143 13.26 -8.68 -11.33
N THR A 144 13.41 -9.09 -10.07
CA THR A 144 14.51 -9.96 -9.66
C THR A 144 13.98 -11.20 -8.97
N ASP A 145 14.59 -12.35 -9.22
CA ASP A 145 14.23 -13.61 -8.57
C ASP A 145 14.21 -13.47 -7.04
N LYS A 146 15.18 -12.76 -6.46
CA LYS A 146 15.22 -12.50 -5.01
C LYS A 146 13.92 -11.81 -4.54
N SER A 147 13.51 -10.73 -5.21
CA SER A 147 12.32 -9.99 -4.81
C SER A 147 11.04 -10.82 -4.98
N ILE A 148 10.98 -11.66 -6.00
CA ILE A 148 9.86 -12.59 -6.23
C ILE A 148 9.82 -13.67 -5.15
N ARG A 149 10.96 -14.22 -4.73
CA ARG A 149 11.05 -15.19 -3.62
C ARG A 149 10.59 -14.56 -2.31
N ASP A 150 11.08 -13.36 -1.97
CA ASP A 150 10.67 -12.61 -0.78
C ASP A 150 9.14 -12.37 -0.77
N PHE A 151 8.57 -12.06 -1.94
CA PHE A 151 7.12 -11.91 -2.13
C PHE A 151 6.34 -13.22 -1.93
N ALA A 152 6.84 -14.34 -2.46
CA ALA A 152 6.23 -15.66 -2.27
C ALA A 152 6.19 -16.05 -0.78
N HIS A 153 7.32 -15.95 -0.07
CA HIS A 153 7.39 -16.23 1.37
C HIS A 153 6.41 -15.37 2.16
N SER A 154 6.38 -14.06 1.89
CA SER A 154 5.47 -13.12 2.56
C SER A 154 4.01 -13.54 2.39
N SER A 155 3.64 -13.89 1.15
CA SER A 155 2.25 -14.24 0.82
C SER A 155 1.83 -15.57 1.45
N PHE A 156 2.70 -16.60 1.44
CA PHE A 156 2.41 -17.87 2.08
C PHE A 156 2.33 -17.76 3.62
N GLN A 157 3.24 -16.98 4.23
CA GLN A 157 3.20 -16.72 5.67
C GLN A 157 1.92 -16.00 6.08
N MET A 158 1.46 -15.03 5.28
CA MET A 158 0.19 -14.35 5.53
C MET A 158 -1.01 -15.30 5.42
N ALA A 159 -1.03 -16.17 4.41
CA ALA A 159 -2.06 -17.19 4.24
C ALA A 159 -2.11 -18.16 5.44
N LEU A 160 -0.95 -18.62 5.91
CA LEU A 160 -0.86 -19.44 7.13
C LEU A 160 -1.34 -18.68 8.38
N LEU A 161 -0.97 -17.41 8.53
CA LEU A 161 -1.38 -16.59 9.67
C LEU A 161 -2.91 -16.41 9.73
N LYS A 162 -3.54 -16.14 8.59
CA LYS A 162 -5.00 -15.96 8.49
C LYS A 162 -5.77 -17.29 8.42
N GLY A 163 -5.11 -18.38 8.05
CA GLY A 163 -5.74 -19.68 7.78
C GLY A 163 -6.58 -19.66 6.50
N TRP A 164 -6.13 -18.96 5.46
CA TRP A 164 -6.88 -18.73 4.21
C TRP A 164 -6.15 -19.25 2.97
N ALA A 165 -6.90 -19.57 1.91
CA ALA A 165 -6.32 -20.00 0.64
C ALA A 165 -5.48 -18.88 -0.03
N HIS A 166 -4.49 -19.26 -0.85
CA HIS A 166 -3.61 -18.33 -1.55
C HIS A 166 -3.76 -18.46 -3.07
N GLN A 167 -3.90 -17.33 -3.77
CA GLN A 167 -4.03 -17.32 -5.24
C GLN A 167 -3.13 -16.26 -5.90
N ASN A 168 -2.48 -16.57 -7.03
CA ASN A 168 -1.65 -15.63 -7.81
C ASN A 168 -1.96 -15.61 -9.32
N THR A 169 -1.53 -14.55 -10.04
CA THR A 169 -2.01 -14.18 -11.39
C THR A 169 -0.96 -13.67 -12.39
N ILE A 170 -0.88 -14.26 -13.59
CA ILE A 170 0.38 -14.23 -14.39
C ILE A 170 0.18 -14.53 -15.92
N LEU A 171 0.93 -13.87 -16.82
CA LEU A 171 1.17 -14.09 -18.28
C LEU A 171 2.34 -15.07 -18.66
N LYS A 172 2.62 -15.27 -19.97
CA LYS A 172 3.34 -16.47 -20.49
C LYS A 172 4.85 -16.66 -20.20
N LYS A 173 5.72 -15.62 -20.13
CA LYS A 173 7.19 -15.81 -19.96
C LYS A 173 7.80 -15.10 -18.75
N TYR A 174 7.82 -13.76 -18.75
CA TYR A 174 8.27 -12.95 -17.61
C TYR A 174 7.51 -13.35 -16.34
N ASP A 175 6.22 -13.44 -16.51
CA ASP A 175 5.26 -13.86 -15.53
C ASP A 175 5.42 -15.36 -15.19
N GLY A 176 5.69 -16.24 -16.17
CA GLY A 176 6.04 -17.65 -15.90
C GLY A 176 7.12 -17.83 -14.83
N ARG A 177 8.09 -16.91 -14.74
CA ARG A 177 9.10 -16.92 -13.67
C ARG A 177 8.52 -16.73 -12.28
N PHE A 178 7.51 -15.87 -12.10
CA PHE A 178 6.80 -15.74 -10.84
C PHE A 178 6.07 -17.02 -10.48
N LYS A 179 5.40 -17.65 -11.45
CA LYS A 179 4.67 -18.91 -11.24
C LYS A 179 5.63 -19.99 -10.77
N ASP A 180 6.73 -20.18 -11.50
CA ASP A 180 7.71 -21.23 -11.21
C ASP A 180 8.33 -21.04 -9.82
N ILE A 181 8.69 -19.80 -9.44
CA ILE A 181 9.24 -19.50 -8.11
C ILE A 181 8.22 -19.75 -7.00
N PHE A 182 6.96 -19.32 -7.17
CA PHE A 182 5.91 -19.57 -6.18
C PHE A 182 5.64 -21.06 -6.01
N GLN A 183 5.55 -21.79 -7.12
CA GLN A 183 5.33 -23.24 -7.11
C GLN A 183 6.50 -23.98 -6.43
N GLU A 184 7.74 -23.63 -6.80
CA GLU A 184 8.95 -24.20 -6.21
C GLU A 184 8.97 -24.02 -4.68
N ILE A 185 8.72 -22.80 -4.20
CA ILE A 185 8.71 -22.49 -2.75
C ILE A 185 7.55 -23.20 -2.06
N TYR A 186 6.36 -23.20 -2.66
CA TYR A 186 5.20 -23.86 -2.07
C TYR A 186 5.46 -25.35 -1.84
N GLU A 187 5.90 -26.06 -2.88
CA GLU A 187 6.16 -27.50 -2.81
C GLU A 187 7.24 -27.86 -1.80
N LYS A 188 8.34 -27.07 -1.75
CA LYS A 188 9.48 -27.36 -0.88
C LYS A 188 9.23 -27.01 0.58
N GLU A 189 8.51 -25.92 0.86
CA GLU A 189 8.55 -25.29 2.19
C GLU A 189 7.17 -25.14 2.86
N TYR A 190 6.09 -25.01 2.09
CA TYR A 190 4.78 -24.61 2.63
C TYR A 190 3.66 -25.64 2.44
N HIS A 191 3.78 -26.57 1.49
CA HIS A 191 2.72 -27.53 1.16
C HIS A 191 2.24 -28.32 2.39
N ALA A 192 3.16 -28.87 3.20
CA ALA A 192 2.80 -29.62 4.41
C ALA A 192 2.02 -28.77 5.42
N GLN A 193 2.44 -27.53 5.65
CA GLN A 193 1.78 -26.60 6.57
C GLN A 193 0.39 -26.18 6.08
N PHE A 194 0.23 -26.04 4.76
CA PHE A 194 -1.06 -25.72 4.14
C PHE A 194 -2.05 -26.89 4.27
N VAL A 195 -1.60 -28.11 4.00
CA VAL A 195 -2.39 -29.33 4.19
C VAL A 195 -2.82 -29.48 5.65
N GLU A 196 -1.91 -29.28 6.60
CA GLU A 196 -2.21 -29.34 8.04
C GLU A 196 -3.28 -28.32 8.46
N LYS A 197 -3.24 -27.11 7.89
CA LYS A 197 -4.25 -26.06 8.13
C LYS A 197 -5.53 -26.20 7.30
N GLY A 198 -5.63 -27.19 6.41
CA GLY A 198 -6.78 -27.35 5.53
C GLY A 198 -6.96 -26.22 4.51
N ILE A 199 -5.86 -25.56 4.11
CA ILE A 199 -5.84 -24.50 3.10
C ILE A 199 -5.01 -24.93 1.89
N TRP A 200 -5.15 -24.23 0.77
CA TRP A 200 -4.46 -24.57 -0.47
C TRP A 200 -3.84 -23.34 -1.14
N TYR A 201 -2.83 -23.61 -1.97
CA TYR A 201 -2.29 -22.66 -2.93
C TYR A 201 -2.76 -23.05 -4.32
N GLU A 202 -3.21 -22.08 -5.11
CA GLU A 202 -3.53 -22.28 -6.51
C GLU A 202 -3.06 -21.11 -7.37
N HIS A 203 -2.43 -21.42 -8.51
CA HIS A 203 -2.14 -20.44 -9.53
C HIS A 203 -3.31 -20.28 -10.50
N ARG A 204 -3.65 -19.04 -10.84
CA ARG A 204 -4.69 -18.72 -11.84
C ARG A 204 -4.21 -17.69 -12.86
N LEU A 205 -4.87 -17.64 -14.01
CA LEU A 205 -4.70 -16.50 -14.92
C LEU A 205 -5.44 -15.28 -14.33
N ILE A 206 -4.95 -14.06 -14.62
CA ILE A 206 -5.48 -12.83 -14.00
C ILE A 206 -6.97 -12.63 -14.28
N ASP A 207 -7.41 -12.90 -15.50
CA ASP A 207 -8.79 -12.79 -15.94
C ASP A 207 -9.70 -13.80 -15.22
N ASP A 208 -9.28 -15.07 -15.14
CA ASP A 208 -9.99 -16.11 -14.38
C ASP A 208 -10.05 -15.77 -12.89
N MET A 209 -8.97 -15.26 -12.32
CA MET A 209 -8.89 -14.92 -10.91
C MET A 209 -9.81 -13.74 -10.56
N VAL A 210 -9.87 -12.70 -11.39
CA VAL A 210 -10.83 -11.59 -11.20
C VAL A 210 -12.25 -12.12 -11.26
N ALA A 211 -12.57 -12.99 -12.23
CA ALA A 211 -13.90 -13.59 -12.36
C ALA A 211 -14.26 -14.47 -11.15
N GLN A 212 -13.30 -15.25 -10.63
CA GLN A 212 -13.49 -16.05 -9.42
C GLN A 212 -13.68 -15.16 -8.19
N ALA A 213 -12.86 -14.13 -8.01
CA ALA A 213 -12.96 -13.21 -6.87
C ALA A 213 -14.37 -12.60 -6.81
N MET A 214 -14.91 -12.14 -7.94
CA MET A 214 -16.26 -11.59 -8.03
C MET A 214 -17.38 -12.59 -7.66
N LYS A 215 -17.15 -13.89 -7.87
CA LYS A 215 -18.12 -14.96 -7.56
C LYS A 215 -17.93 -15.59 -6.18
N SER A 216 -16.80 -15.31 -5.52
CA SER A 216 -16.43 -15.90 -4.23
C SER A 216 -17.22 -15.30 -3.07
N ASP A 217 -17.09 -15.92 -1.89
CA ASP A 217 -17.53 -15.35 -0.62
C ASP A 217 -16.43 -14.54 0.11
N GLY A 218 -15.27 -14.37 -0.53
CA GLY A 218 -14.05 -13.80 0.06
C GLY A 218 -13.22 -14.83 0.85
N GLY A 219 -12.37 -14.37 1.77
CA GLY A 219 -11.63 -15.25 2.69
C GLY A 219 -10.39 -15.91 2.11
N PHE A 220 -9.67 -15.20 1.25
CA PHE A 220 -8.41 -15.65 0.64
C PHE A 220 -7.40 -14.51 0.56
N ILE A 221 -6.12 -14.89 0.47
CA ILE A 221 -5.02 -14.01 0.11
C ILE A 221 -4.86 -14.04 -1.40
N TRP A 222 -5.01 -12.89 -2.04
CA TRP A 222 -4.75 -12.71 -3.46
C TRP A 222 -3.40 -12.03 -3.64
N ALA A 223 -2.38 -12.83 -3.97
CA ALA A 223 -1.05 -12.34 -4.27
C ALA A 223 -1.02 -11.78 -5.69
N CYS A 224 -0.90 -10.46 -5.80
CA CYS A 224 -0.89 -9.73 -7.05
C CYS A 224 0.49 -9.16 -7.34
N LYS A 225 0.88 -9.18 -8.62
CA LYS A 225 2.00 -8.36 -9.10
C LYS A 225 1.75 -6.87 -8.83
N ASN A 226 2.78 -6.05 -8.98
CA ASN A 226 2.74 -4.67 -8.50
C ASN A 226 1.57 -3.86 -9.10
N TYR A 227 1.36 -3.96 -10.41
CA TYR A 227 0.25 -3.28 -11.10
C TYR A 227 -1.12 -3.87 -10.75
N ASP A 228 -1.28 -5.19 -10.84
CA ASP A 228 -2.55 -5.86 -10.52
C ASP A 228 -2.95 -5.57 -9.07
N GLY A 229 -2.00 -5.55 -8.15
CA GLY A 229 -2.25 -5.24 -6.74
C GLY A 229 -2.61 -3.79 -6.50
N ASP A 230 -2.25 -2.87 -7.39
CA ASP A 230 -2.77 -1.49 -7.36
C ASP A 230 -4.24 -1.47 -7.75
N VAL A 231 -4.54 -1.98 -8.95
CA VAL A 231 -5.89 -1.95 -9.54
C VAL A 231 -6.88 -2.75 -8.71
N GLN A 232 -6.57 -4.02 -8.40
CA GLN A 232 -7.51 -4.92 -7.75
C GLN A 232 -7.77 -4.54 -6.29
N SER A 233 -6.80 -3.93 -5.61
CA SER A 233 -7.03 -3.46 -4.24
C SER A 233 -7.99 -2.28 -4.17
N ASP A 234 -7.98 -1.39 -5.17
CA ASP A 234 -8.97 -0.33 -5.29
C ASP A 234 -10.35 -0.91 -5.63
N SER A 235 -10.41 -1.94 -6.49
CA SER A 235 -11.66 -2.66 -6.77
C SER A 235 -12.26 -3.34 -5.53
N VAL A 236 -11.44 -4.01 -4.72
CA VAL A 236 -11.87 -4.63 -3.46
C VAL A 236 -12.29 -3.59 -2.41
N ALA A 237 -11.67 -2.41 -2.40
CA ALA A 237 -11.97 -1.33 -1.44
C ALA A 237 -13.11 -0.39 -1.88
N GLN A 238 -13.71 -0.61 -3.05
CA GLN A 238 -14.66 0.32 -3.68
C GLN A 238 -15.89 0.60 -2.81
N GLU A 239 -16.30 -0.33 -1.94
CA GLU A 239 -17.46 -0.19 -1.06
C GLU A 239 -17.29 0.99 -0.09
N LEU A 240 -16.13 1.08 0.58
CA LEU A 240 -15.83 2.17 1.50
C LEU A 240 -15.67 3.50 0.75
N LYS A 241 -15.11 3.47 -0.46
CA LYS A 241 -14.99 4.66 -1.31
C LYS A 241 -16.35 5.17 -1.75
N TYR A 242 -17.26 4.27 -2.14
CA TYR A 242 -18.63 4.62 -2.47
C TYR A 242 -19.36 5.18 -1.26
N PHE A 243 -19.28 4.52 -0.09
CA PHE A 243 -19.85 5.01 1.15
C PHE A 243 -19.34 6.41 1.51
N SER A 244 -18.02 6.63 1.43
CA SER A 244 -17.44 7.95 1.73
C SER A 244 -17.95 9.04 0.79
N LYS A 245 -18.09 8.75 -0.50
CA LYS A 245 -18.63 9.71 -1.49
C LYS A 245 -20.12 9.95 -1.32
N ALA A 246 -20.89 8.90 -1.05
CA ALA A 246 -22.32 9.03 -0.78
C ALA A 246 -22.55 9.83 0.50
N LEU A 247 -21.76 9.58 1.56
CA LEU A 247 -21.79 10.34 2.79
C LEU A 247 -21.43 11.81 2.54
N GLU A 248 -20.40 12.09 1.75
CA GLU A 248 -20.04 13.46 1.35
C GLU A 248 -21.18 14.17 0.61
N SER A 249 -21.79 13.52 -0.40
CA SER A 249 -22.94 14.07 -1.14
C SER A 249 -24.11 14.38 -0.20
N VAL A 250 -24.48 13.43 0.65
CA VAL A 250 -25.57 13.61 1.62
C VAL A 250 -25.23 14.75 2.58
N CYS A 251 -24.01 14.84 3.09
CA CYS A 251 -23.60 15.96 3.95
C CYS A 251 -23.75 17.31 3.23
N VAL A 252 -23.32 17.41 1.97
CA VAL A 252 -23.48 18.64 1.17
C VAL A 252 -24.96 18.97 0.96
N GLU A 253 -25.76 18.02 0.47
CA GLU A 253 -27.20 18.18 0.23
C GLU A 253 -27.94 18.58 1.51
N THR A 254 -27.59 17.97 2.64
CA THR A 254 -28.24 18.28 3.92
C THR A 254 -27.83 19.69 4.38
N ILE A 255 -26.55 20.10 4.25
CA ILE A 255 -26.11 21.47 4.54
C ILE A 255 -26.86 22.48 3.67
N GLU A 256 -27.00 22.22 2.37
CA GLU A 256 -27.77 23.05 1.43
C GLU A 256 -29.26 23.10 1.79
N ALA A 257 -29.82 22.05 2.39
CA ALA A 257 -31.19 21.98 2.89
C ALA A 257 -31.40 22.66 4.26
N GLY A 258 -30.35 23.20 4.90
CA GLY A 258 -30.46 23.98 6.13
C GLY A 258 -30.12 23.24 7.43
N VAL A 259 -29.06 22.44 7.43
CA VAL A 259 -28.51 21.80 8.65
C VAL A 259 -27.98 22.82 9.64
N THR A 260 -28.18 22.56 10.93
CA THR A 260 -27.65 23.39 12.01
C THR A 260 -26.40 22.76 12.62
N ARG A 261 -25.63 23.57 13.35
CA ARG A 261 -24.38 23.12 13.96
C ARG A 261 -24.54 21.95 14.96
N ALA A 262 -25.75 21.75 15.49
CA ALA A 262 -26.06 20.70 16.44
C ALA A 262 -26.11 19.29 15.81
N ASP A 263 -26.22 19.20 14.48
CA ASP A 263 -26.52 17.94 13.79
C ASP A 263 -25.27 17.14 13.39
N TYR A 264 -24.06 17.73 13.53
CA TYR A 264 -22.82 17.08 13.10
C TYR A 264 -21.61 17.51 13.93
N LEU A 265 -20.57 16.67 13.92
CA LEU A 265 -19.25 16.99 14.49
C LEU A 265 -18.33 17.49 13.39
N ASN A 266 -17.58 18.56 13.67
CA ASN A 266 -16.46 18.93 12.82
C ASN A 266 -15.29 17.95 13.01
N THR A 267 -14.24 18.07 12.20
CA THR A 267 -13.07 17.17 12.27
C THR A 267 -12.46 17.08 13.67
N PHE A 268 -12.32 18.20 14.38
CA PHE A 268 -11.74 18.23 15.72
C PHE A 268 -12.64 17.56 16.75
N GLU A 269 -13.93 17.90 16.74
CA GLU A 269 -14.92 17.30 17.66
C GLU A 269 -15.08 15.79 17.43
N PHE A 270 -14.99 15.34 16.17
CA PHE A 270 -15.00 13.92 15.85
C PHE A 270 -13.75 13.22 16.38
N LEU A 271 -12.57 13.81 16.22
CA LEU A 271 -11.32 13.29 16.80
C LEU A 271 -11.36 13.25 18.33
N ASP A 272 -11.93 14.28 18.97
CA ASP A 272 -12.13 14.31 20.41
C ASP A 272 -13.08 13.19 20.87
N LYS A 273 -14.17 12.95 20.11
CA LYS A 273 -15.10 11.86 20.40
C LYS A 273 -14.44 10.49 20.24
N LEU A 274 -13.58 10.31 19.23
CA LEU A 274 -12.77 9.10 19.08
C LEU A 274 -11.82 8.92 20.27
N ALA A 275 -11.15 9.98 20.71
CA ALA A 275 -10.23 9.94 21.85
C ALA A 275 -10.96 9.61 23.16
N GLU A 276 -12.15 10.16 23.37
CA GLU A 276 -13.02 9.84 24.51
C GLU A 276 -13.40 8.34 24.52
N ASN A 277 -13.93 7.84 23.39
CA ASN A 277 -14.31 6.44 23.25
C ASN A 277 -13.11 5.50 23.43
N LEU A 278 -11.92 5.89 22.95
CA LEU A 278 -10.69 5.14 23.15
C LEU A 278 -10.30 5.04 24.62
N LYS A 279 -10.38 6.15 25.38
CA LYS A 279 -10.11 6.15 26.83
C LYS A 279 -11.03 5.19 27.57
N ILE A 280 -12.33 5.20 27.25
CA ILE A 280 -13.31 4.29 27.84
C ILE A 280 -12.94 2.82 27.56
N LYS A 281 -12.55 2.52 26.32
CA LYS A 281 -12.22 1.15 25.90
C LYS A 281 -10.89 0.65 26.49
N LEU A 282 -9.92 1.53 26.69
CA LEU A 282 -8.66 1.19 27.37
C LEU A 282 -8.85 1.01 28.88
N ALA A 283 -9.82 1.71 29.49
CA ALA A 283 -10.18 1.51 30.89
C ALA A 283 -10.90 0.17 31.15
N ASN A 284 -11.56 -0.38 30.11
CA ASN A 284 -12.25 -1.68 30.15
C ASN A 284 -11.76 -2.58 29.00
N PRO A 285 -10.52 -3.09 29.07
CA PRO A 285 -9.96 -3.87 27.98
C PRO A 285 -10.81 -5.14 27.76
N PRO A 286 -11.16 -5.49 26.51
CA PRO A 286 -11.79 -6.77 26.24
C PRO A 286 -10.85 -7.90 26.67
N ASN A 287 -11.41 -9.02 27.14
CA ASN A 287 -10.65 -10.24 27.41
C ASN A 287 -9.88 -10.62 26.14
N CYS A 288 -8.57 -10.36 26.14
CA CYS A 288 -7.73 -10.55 24.98
C CYS A 288 -7.10 -11.94 25.11
N ASP A 289 -7.81 -12.96 24.63
CA ASP A 289 -7.23 -14.28 24.38
C ASP A 289 -6.33 -14.18 23.14
N LEU A 290 -5.16 -13.54 23.29
CA LEU A 290 -4.08 -13.69 22.33
C LEU A 290 -3.45 -15.07 22.54
N PRO A 291 -3.20 -15.86 21.47
CA PRO A 291 -2.41 -17.07 21.59
C PRO A 291 -1.05 -16.73 22.20
N THR A 292 -0.74 -17.34 23.34
CA THR A 292 0.58 -17.25 23.98
C THR A 292 1.59 -18.02 23.13
N HIS A 293 2.17 -17.37 22.12
CA HIS A 293 3.41 -17.87 21.54
C HIS A 293 4.54 -17.64 22.55
N PRO A 294 5.40 -18.64 22.81
CA PRO A 294 6.59 -18.43 23.63
C PRO A 294 7.45 -17.33 22.98
N PRO A 295 8.07 -16.45 23.79
CA PRO A 295 8.92 -15.39 23.27
C PRO A 295 10.07 -16.02 22.46
N PRO A 296 10.50 -15.37 21.35
CA PRO A 296 11.71 -15.79 20.66
C PRO A 296 12.90 -15.75 21.63
N PRO A 297 13.90 -16.65 21.46
CA PRO A 297 15.04 -16.74 22.36
C PRO A 297 15.73 -15.38 22.52
N THR A 298 15.88 -14.98 23.77
CA THR A 298 16.33 -13.67 24.23
C THR A 298 17.79 -13.39 23.86
N HIS A 299 17.99 -12.54 22.87
CA HIS A 299 19.14 -11.63 22.78
C HIS A 299 18.70 -10.25 22.26
N ALA A 300 17.83 -9.58 23.02
CA ALA A 300 17.70 -8.11 23.02
C ALA A 300 16.71 -7.68 24.12
N HIS A 301 17.20 -7.53 25.35
CA HIS A 301 16.54 -6.64 26.30
C HIS A 301 16.78 -5.21 25.82
N ILE A 302 15.87 -4.68 25.00
CA ILE A 302 15.77 -3.24 24.74
C ILE A 302 14.49 -2.76 25.39
N GLN A 303 14.66 -1.81 26.31
CA GLN A 303 13.64 -1.21 27.15
C GLN A 303 12.51 -0.61 26.31
N THR A 304 11.36 -1.28 26.28
CA THR A 304 10.12 -0.79 25.66
C THR A 304 9.53 0.44 26.37
N GLN A 305 10.01 0.81 27.56
CA GLN A 305 9.62 2.04 28.25
C GLN A 305 10.40 3.28 27.78
N GLU A 306 11.59 3.14 27.19
CA GLU A 306 12.36 4.30 26.69
C GLU A 306 11.83 4.84 25.35
N LEU A 307 11.24 4.00 24.50
CA LEU A 307 10.71 4.44 23.20
C LEU A 307 9.48 5.35 23.36
N THR A 308 8.59 5.08 24.32
CA THR A 308 7.37 5.88 24.50
C THR A 308 7.67 7.29 25.04
N LEU A 309 8.77 7.46 25.78
CA LEU A 309 9.25 8.76 26.25
C LEU A 309 9.97 9.55 25.14
N LYS A 310 10.81 8.89 24.33
CA LYS A 310 11.53 9.53 23.22
C LYS A 310 10.61 10.04 22.11
N THR A 311 9.51 9.34 21.80
CA THR A 311 8.53 9.83 20.81
C THR A 311 7.73 11.04 21.30
N LYS A 312 7.51 11.17 22.61
CA LYS A 312 6.87 12.36 23.21
C LYS A 312 7.82 13.56 23.27
N GLU A 313 9.10 13.36 23.56
CA GLU A 313 10.09 14.45 23.58
C GLU A 313 10.38 15.00 22.17
N PHE A 314 10.34 14.15 21.13
CA PHE A 314 10.53 14.62 19.74
C PHE A 314 9.34 15.46 19.25
N ALA A 315 8.11 15.07 19.61
CA ALA A 315 6.90 15.83 19.23
C ALA A 315 6.73 17.15 20.00
N LEU A 316 7.35 17.30 21.17
CA LEU A 316 7.27 18.52 21.99
C LEU A 316 8.40 19.52 21.73
N ARG A 317 9.55 19.09 21.18
CA ARG A 317 10.63 20.01 20.77
C ARG A 317 10.28 20.82 19.52
N ASP A 318 9.48 20.27 18.61
CA ASP A 318 9.02 20.96 17.39
C ASP A 318 7.87 21.97 17.63
N LEU A 319 7.44 22.17 18.88
CA LEU A 319 6.42 23.17 19.26
C LEU A 319 6.99 24.38 20.01
N GLN A 320 8.31 24.47 20.22
CA GLN A 320 8.93 25.55 21.02
C GLN A 320 10.16 26.24 20.39
N THR A 321 10.38 26.15 19.09
CA THR A 321 11.35 27.00 18.36
C THR A 321 10.81 27.45 17.03
#